data_AF-A0A520BC53-F1
#
_entry.id   AF-A0A520BC53-F1
#
_cell.length_a   1.000
_cell.length_b   1.000
_cell.length_c   1.000
_cell.angle_alpha   90.00
_cell.angle_beta   90.00
_cell.angle_gamma   90.00
#
_symmetry.space_group_name_H-M   'P 1'
#
loop_
_entity.id
_entity.type
_entity.pdbx_description
1 polymer ?
#
loop_
_entity_poly.entity_id
_entity_poly.type
_entity_poly.pdbx_seq_one_letter_code
_entity_poly.pdbx_strand_id
1 'polypeptide(L)'
;YESDVQEPHYHIVSYGLSELYYDEEKAGGEFSKFGFELTFRLKKENGEDFHWAMNLMQNLAKYIFKSGKWFEEFHFIPANGPIKLGSATDITALVFVEDPELGKINTPHGEVTFLQMVGLTTGEYDKLKENPKMAETEKLIKKLKEQNRLLITDLGRK
;
A
#
# COMPACT_ATOMS: atom_id res chain seq x y z
N TYR A 1 10.37 8.65 -3.73
CA TYR A 1 11.43 8.91 -4.73
C TYR A 1 10.96 8.50 -6.10
N GLU A 2 11.68 8.85 -7.15
CA GLU A 2 11.36 8.48 -8.53
C GLU A 2 12.12 7.21 -8.95
N SER A 3 11.47 6.33 -9.69
CA SER A 3 12.06 5.08 -10.19
C SER A 3 11.61 4.81 -11.62
N ASP A 4 12.50 4.23 -12.42
CA ASP A 4 12.22 3.78 -13.80
C ASP A 4 12.26 2.25 -13.91
N VAL A 5 12.34 1.54 -12.78
CA VAL A 5 12.29 0.07 -12.76
C VAL A 5 10.89 -0.37 -13.21
N GLN A 6 10.82 -1.29 -14.19
CA GLN A 6 9.61 -1.71 -14.92
C GLN A 6 8.99 -0.62 -15.80
N GLU A 7 8.61 0.53 -15.21
CA GLU A 7 8.12 1.72 -15.92
C GLU A 7 8.29 2.97 -15.03
N PRO A 8 8.29 4.20 -15.58
CA PRO A 8 8.43 5.42 -14.80
C PRO A 8 7.32 5.57 -13.75
N HIS A 9 7.71 5.60 -12.47
CA HIS A 9 6.79 5.71 -11.33
C HIS A 9 7.39 6.50 -10.16
N TYR A 10 6.52 6.96 -9.27
CA TYR A 10 6.88 7.39 -7.94
C TYR A 10 6.79 6.19 -6.99
N HIS A 11 7.84 5.95 -6.19
CA HIS A 11 7.81 5.03 -5.07
C HIS A 11 7.83 5.83 -3.76
N ILE A 12 6.70 5.84 -3.07
CA ILE A 12 6.47 6.58 -1.83
C ILE A 12 6.59 5.60 -0.66
N VAL A 13 7.35 5.95 0.36
CA VAL A 13 7.55 5.14 1.57
C VAL A 13 7.22 6.01 2.77
N SER A 14 6.36 5.52 3.67
CA SER A 14 6.05 6.21 4.92
C SER A 14 7.13 5.97 5.97
N TYR A 15 7.18 6.89 6.95
CA TYR A 15 7.97 6.75 8.17
C TYR A 15 7.11 7.25 9.34
N GLY A 16 6.79 6.38 10.29
CA GLY A 16 6.09 6.71 11.53
C GLY A 16 5.13 5.64 12.05
N LEU A 17 4.85 4.59 11.27
CA LEU A 17 4.08 3.42 11.70
C LEU A 17 4.95 2.39 12.42
N SER A 18 6.27 2.42 12.19
CA SER A 18 7.27 1.77 13.04
C SER A 18 7.81 2.73 14.13
N GLU A 19 8.61 2.21 15.05
CA GLU A 19 9.49 3.05 15.88
C GLU A 19 10.62 3.62 15.02
N LEU A 20 10.80 4.93 15.05
CA LEU A 20 11.83 5.64 14.26
C LEU A 20 13.03 6.06 15.09
N TYR A 21 12.82 6.28 16.38
CA TYR A 21 13.85 6.71 17.32
C TYR A 21 14.13 5.60 18.31
N TYR A 22 15.39 5.48 18.71
CA TYR A 22 15.76 4.51 19.72
C TYR A 22 15.01 4.78 21.01
N ASP A 23 14.31 3.76 21.48
CA ASP A 23 13.59 3.72 22.75
C ASP A 23 13.96 2.42 23.47
N GLU A 24 14.70 2.54 24.57
CA GLU A 24 15.24 1.42 25.34
C GLU A 24 14.11 0.57 25.94
N GLU A 25 12.96 1.17 26.28
CA GLU A 25 11.80 0.47 26.82
C GLU A 25 11.11 -0.44 25.79
N LYS A 26 11.37 -0.20 24.50
CA LYS A 26 10.80 -0.96 23.38
C LYS A 26 11.82 -1.84 22.67
N ALA A 27 13.04 -1.93 23.19
CA ALA A 27 14.07 -2.79 22.63
C ALA A 27 13.70 -4.28 22.82
N GLY A 28 13.94 -5.10 21.79
CA GLY A 28 13.72 -6.55 21.85
C GLY A 28 12.26 -7.01 21.72
N GLY A 29 11.34 -6.14 21.31
CA GLY A 29 9.98 -6.52 20.94
C GLY A 29 9.90 -7.36 19.66
N GLU A 30 8.80 -8.12 19.49
CA GLU A 30 8.56 -8.91 18.27
C GLU A 30 8.32 -8.00 17.05
N PHE A 31 7.62 -6.88 17.25
CA PHE A 31 7.28 -5.91 16.21
C PHE A 31 7.63 -4.48 16.63
N SER A 32 8.10 -3.68 15.68
CA SER A 32 8.36 -2.26 15.89
C SER A 32 7.06 -1.46 15.79
N LYS A 33 6.46 -1.13 16.94
CA LYS A 33 5.16 -0.43 17.07
C LYS A 33 4.01 -1.16 16.37
N PHE A 34 3.57 -0.71 15.18
CA PHE A 34 2.57 -1.44 14.40
C PHE A 34 3.18 -2.58 13.57
N GLY A 35 4.51 -2.65 13.46
CA GLY A 35 5.22 -3.71 12.74
C GLY A 35 5.28 -3.53 11.24
N PHE A 36 4.86 -2.37 10.69
CA PHE A 36 4.93 -2.10 9.26
C PHE A 36 5.10 -0.63 8.92
N GLU A 37 5.52 -0.37 7.69
CA GLU A 37 5.41 0.92 7.01
C GLU A 37 4.59 0.75 5.71
N LEU A 38 3.89 1.79 5.28
CA LEU A 38 3.18 1.80 4.02
C LEU A 38 4.11 2.20 2.88
N THR A 39 3.98 1.51 1.75
CA THR A 39 4.58 1.94 0.48
C THR A 39 3.50 2.12 -0.57
N PHE A 40 3.78 2.95 -1.58
CA PHE A 40 2.88 3.13 -2.71
C PHE A 40 3.68 3.39 -3.98
N ARG A 41 3.36 2.65 -5.04
CA ARG A 41 3.92 2.86 -6.36
C ARG A 41 2.86 3.44 -7.28
N LEU A 42 3.09 4.65 -7.74
CA LEU A 42 2.17 5.39 -8.61
C LEU A 42 2.85 5.67 -9.95
N LYS A 43 2.29 5.17 -11.04
CA LYS A 43 2.77 5.44 -12.39
C LYS A 43 2.84 6.96 -12.62
N LYS A 44 3.93 7.43 -13.24
CA LYS A 44 4.05 8.83 -13.65
C LYS A 44 3.15 9.10 -14.85
N GLU A 45 2.32 10.13 -14.73
CA GLU A 45 1.60 10.72 -15.85
C GLU A 45 2.11 12.14 -16.10
N ASN A 46 2.00 12.62 -17.34
CA ASN A 46 2.55 13.91 -17.75
C ASN A 46 1.94 15.05 -16.93
N GLY A 47 2.77 15.72 -16.13
CA GLY A 47 2.37 16.87 -15.31
C GLY A 47 1.55 16.51 -14.06
N GLU A 48 1.40 15.23 -13.73
CA GLU A 48 0.71 14.81 -12.51
C GLU A 48 1.64 14.83 -11.30
N ASP A 49 1.14 15.43 -10.23
CA ASP A 49 1.78 15.51 -8.93
C ASP A 49 1.34 14.35 -8.00
N PHE A 50 2.24 13.89 -7.13
CA PHE A 50 2.04 12.77 -6.21
C PHE A 50 1.57 13.19 -4.80
N HIS A 51 1.44 14.49 -4.51
CA HIS A 51 1.02 14.97 -3.18
C HIS A 51 -0.35 14.44 -2.73
N TRP A 52 -1.28 14.18 -3.66
CA TRP A 52 -2.58 13.57 -3.31
C TRP A 52 -2.41 12.14 -2.76
N ALA A 53 -1.44 11.39 -3.28
CA ALA A 53 -1.16 10.03 -2.82
C ALA A 53 -0.53 10.04 -1.42
N MET A 54 0.33 11.03 -1.14
CA MET A 54 0.83 11.25 0.23
C MET A 54 -0.31 11.58 1.20
N ASN A 55 -1.28 12.41 0.80
CA ASN A 55 -2.46 12.71 1.62
C ASN A 55 -3.32 11.47 1.87
N LEU A 56 -3.47 10.60 0.87
CA LEU A 56 -4.15 9.31 1.01
C LEU A 56 -3.45 8.42 2.05
N MET A 57 -2.14 8.24 1.94
CA MET A 57 -1.34 7.47 2.91
C MET A 57 -1.44 8.07 4.33
N GLN A 58 -1.35 9.40 4.47
CA GLN A 58 -1.50 10.07 5.75
C GLN A 58 -2.88 9.86 6.38
N ASN A 59 -3.95 9.84 5.58
CA ASN A 59 -5.30 9.59 6.09
C ASN A 59 -5.46 8.14 6.58
N LEU A 60 -4.85 7.18 5.91
CA LEU A 60 -4.79 5.79 6.37
C LEU A 60 -3.98 5.67 7.67
N ALA A 61 -2.82 6.30 7.76
CA ALA A 61 -2.04 6.33 8.99
C ALA A 61 -2.87 6.91 10.15
N LYS A 62 -3.53 8.07 9.96
CA LYS A 62 -4.42 8.66 10.97
C LYS A 62 -5.54 7.72 11.41
N TYR A 63 -6.10 6.93 10.48
CA TYR A 63 -7.11 5.92 10.82
C TYR A 63 -6.52 4.81 11.71
N ILE A 64 -5.35 4.27 11.36
CA ILE A 64 -4.66 3.22 12.13
C ILE A 64 -4.38 3.74 13.55
N PHE A 65 -3.80 4.93 13.68
CA PHE A 65 -3.53 5.56 14.98
C PHE A 65 -4.78 5.79 15.83
N LYS A 66 -5.90 6.21 15.22
CA LYS A 66 -7.14 6.49 15.95
C LYS A 66 -7.92 5.25 16.33
N SER A 67 -7.92 4.23 15.48
CA SER A 67 -8.78 3.05 15.62
C SER A 67 -8.06 1.85 16.24
N GLY A 68 -6.73 1.81 16.18
CA GLY A 68 -5.93 0.64 16.51
C GLY A 68 -6.09 -0.52 15.53
N LYS A 69 -6.84 -0.34 14.43
CA LYS A 69 -7.01 -1.36 13.39
C LYS A 69 -5.94 -1.19 12.33
N TRP A 70 -5.08 -2.19 12.19
CA TRP A 70 -4.04 -2.25 11.17
C TRP A 70 -4.46 -3.10 9.97
N PHE A 71 -3.63 -3.08 8.93
CA PHE A 71 -3.79 -3.90 7.74
C PHE A 71 -2.76 -5.01 7.73
N GLU A 72 -3.15 -6.16 7.19
CA GLU A 72 -2.27 -7.30 6.94
C GLU A 72 -2.22 -7.53 5.43
N GLU A 73 -1.30 -8.39 5.01
CA GLU A 73 -1.22 -8.79 3.61
C GLU A 73 -2.56 -9.35 3.13
N PHE A 74 -2.94 -8.96 1.92
CA PHE A 74 -4.19 -9.34 1.26
C PHE A 74 -5.48 -8.78 1.89
N HIS A 75 -5.38 -7.88 2.88
CA HIS A 75 -6.50 -7.00 3.22
C HIS A 75 -6.78 -6.03 2.07
N PHE A 76 -8.05 -5.75 1.83
CA PHE A 76 -8.50 -4.73 0.89
C PHE A 76 -9.53 -3.81 1.52
N ILE A 77 -9.55 -2.55 1.08
CA ILE A 77 -10.45 -1.52 1.58
C ILE A 77 -11.06 -0.72 0.42
N PRO A 78 -12.35 -0.33 0.51
CA PRO A 78 -12.90 0.65 -0.41
C PRO A 78 -12.29 2.03 -0.18
N ALA A 79 -12.06 2.78 -1.26
CA ALA A 79 -11.80 4.21 -1.17
C ALA A 79 -13.09 5.06 -1.12
N ASN A 80 -14.26 4.42 -1.25
CA ASN A 80 -15.59 5.05 -1.29
C ASN A 80 -15.72 6.08 -2.42
N GLY A 81 -15.10 5.78 -3.57
CA GLY A 81 -14.97 6.64 -4.73
C GLY A 81 -13.60 6.43 -5.38
N PRO A 82 -13.23 7.22 -6.39
CA PRO A 82 -11.89 7.18 -6.97
C PRO A 82 -10.81 7.49 -5.92
N ILE A 83 -9.69 6.76 -5.93
CA ILE A 83 -8.58 7.00 -4.98
C ILE A 83 -7.97 8.41 -5.16
N LYS A 84 -8.08 8.96 -6.36
CA LYS A 84 -7.75 10.35 -6.70
C LYS A 84 -9.05 11.10 -7.01
N LEU A 85 -9.50 11.91 -6.05
CA LEU A 85 -10.72 12.70 -6.19
C LEU A 85 -10.64 13.61 -7.42
N GLY A 86 -11.73 13.68 -8.20
CA GLY A 86 -11.81 14.49 -9.41
C GLY A 86 -11.11 13.90 -10.65
N SER A 87 -10.50 12.72 -10.54
CA SER A 87 -9.99 11.97 -11.69
C SER A 87 -11.06 11.03 -12.26
N ALA A 88 -10.95 10.72 -13.57
CA ALA A 88 -11.76 9.71 -14.26
C ALA A 88 -11.19 8.27 -14.11
N THR A 89 -10.32 8.06 -13.13
CA THR A 89 -9.74 6.75 -12.81
C THR A 89 -10.81 5.76 -12.38
N ASP A 90 -10.68 4.49 -12.77
CA ASP A 90 -11.53 3.40 -12.26
C ASP A 90 -10.93 2.74 -11.01
N ILE A 91 -9.84 3.29 -10.48
CA ILE A 91 -9.23 2.78 -9.26
C ILE A 91 -10.02 3.28 -8.05
N THR A 92 -10.80 2.39 -7.44
CA THR A 92 -11.79 2.72 -6.39
C THR A 92 -11.62 1.96 -5.08
N ALA A 93 -10.62 1.08 -5.02
CA ALA A 93 -10.23 0.37 -3.80
C ALA A 93 -8.72 0.20 -3.73
N LEU A 94 -8.25 -0.23 -2.56
CA LEU A 94 -6.86 -0.52 -2.29
C LEU A 94 -6.74 -1.93 -1.71
N VAL A 95 -5.64 -2.60 -2.04
CA VAL A 95 -5.19 -3.84 -1.39
C VAL A 95 -3.78 -3.66 -0.88
N PHE A 96 -3.45 -4.34 0.21
CA PHE A 96 -2.12 -4.33 0.82
C PHE A 96 -1.39 -5.63 0.51
N VAL A 97 -0.15 -5.55 0.06
CA VAL A 97 0.72 -6.70 -0.23
C VAL A 97 2.11 -6.44 0.33
N GLU A 98 2.93 -7.48 0.54
CA GLU A 98 4.35 -7.26 0.81
C GLU A 98 5.01 -6.51 -0.37
N ASP A 99 5.76 -5.46 -0.07
CA ASP A 99 6.47 -4.67 -1.08
C ASP A 99 7.48 -5.57 -1.81
N PRO A 100 7.42 -5.66 -3.15
CA PRO A 100 8.22 -6.61 -3.93
C PRO A 100 9.72 -6.32 -3.94
N GLU A 101 10.15 -5.13 -3.49
CA GLU A 101 11.57 -4.77 -3.39
C GLU A 101 12.03 -4.62 -1.94
N LEU A 102 11.18 -4.12 -1.04
CA LEU A 102 11.58 -3.81 0.33
C LEU A 102 11.35 -4.96 1.32
N GLY A 103 10.33 -5.81 1.09
CA GLY A 103 10.04 -6.98 1.91
C GLY A 103 9.96 -6.68 3.40
N LYS A 104 10.83 -7.31 4.18
CA LYS A 104 10.89 -7.21 5.64
C LYS A 104 12.29 -6.86 6.11
N ILE A 105 12.37 -6.10 7.19
CA ILE A 105 13.64 -5.77 7.86
C ILE A 105 13.55 -6.02 9.36
N ASN A 106 14.68 -6.38 9.95
CA ASN A 106 14.83 -6.43 11.40
C ASN A 106 15.37 -5.10 11.91
N THR A 107 14.75 -4.57 12.95
CA THR A 107 15.21 -3.38 13.68
C THR A 107 15.52 -3.75 15.13
N PRO A 108 16.25 -2.91 15.88
CA PRO A 108 16.41 -3.10 17.33
C PRO A 108 15.09 -3.18 18.12
N HIS A 109 13.99 -2.68 17.53
CA HIS A 109 12.65 -2.63 18.13
C HIS A 109 11.71 -3.72 17.60
N GLY A 110 12.20 -4.67 16.79
CA GLY A 110 11.41 -5.75 16.19
C GLY A 110 11.33 -5.67 14.66
N GLU A 111 10.56 -6.59 14.07
CA GLU A 111 10.37 -6.67 12.61
C GLU A 111 9.54 -5.47 12.09
N VAL A 112 9.88 -5.00 10.90
CA VAL A 112 9.08 -4.07 10.10
C VAL A 112 8.85 -4.69 8.72
N THR A 113 7.58 -4.89 8.37
CA THR A 113 7.17 -5.28 7.01
C THR A 113 6.82 -4.04 6.20
N PHE A 114 7.23 -3.96 4.94
CA PHE A 114 6.79 -2.90 4.04
C PHE A 114 5.52 -3.36 3.31
N LEU A 115 4.38 -2.74 3.64
CA LEU A 115 3.09 -3.07 3.03
C LEU A 115 2.79 -2.08 1.89
N GLN A 116 2.91 -2.57 0.66
CA GLN A 116 2.56 -1.82 -0.53
C GLN A 116 1.05 -1.74 -0.70
N MET A 117 0.55 -0.51 -0.77
CA MET A 117 -0.77 -0.19 -1.28
C MET A 117 -0.81 -0.42 -2.80
N VAL A 118 -1.84 -1.10 -3.29
CA VAL A 118 -2.06 -1.34 -4.71
C VAL A 118 -3.49 -0.95 -5.05
N GLY A 119 -3.66 -0.07 -6.04
CA GLY A 119 -4.97 0.34 -6.52
C GLY A 119 -5.68 -0.77 -7.26
N LEU A 120 -6.94 -1.04 -6.89
CA LEU A 120 -7.85 -1.98 -7.55
C LEU A 120 -8.89 -1.24 -8.39
N THR A 121 -9.21 -1.80 -9.57
CA THR A 121 -10.34 -1.29 -10.35
C THR A 121 -11.65 -1.62 -9.67
N THR A 122 -12.73 -0.94 -10.03
CA THR A 122 -14.07 -1.22 -9.47
C THR A 122 -14.46 -2.68 -9.69
N GLY A 123 -14.24 -3.20 -10.91
CA GLY A 123 -14.57 -4.58 -11.24
C GLY A 123 -13.71 -5.62 -10.51
N GLU A 124 -12.48 -5.30 -10.14
CA GLU A 124 -11.65 -6.16 -9.30
C GLU A 124 -12.12 -6.17 -7.85
N TYR A 125 -12.41 -4.99 -7.30
CA TYR A 125 -12.93 -4.85 -5.95
C TYR A 125 -14.27 -5.57 -5.78
N ASP A 126 -15.19 -5.42 -6.74
CA ASP A 126 -16.50 -6.08 -6.67
C ASP A 126 -16.37 -7.61 -6.67
N LYS A 127 -15.46 -8.18 -7.46
CA LYS A 127 -15.16 -9.62 -7.43
C LYS A 127 -14.64 -10.08 -6.07
N LEU A 128 -13.76 -9.29 -5.44
CA LEU A 128 -13.27 -9.61 -4.09
C LEU A 128 -14.39 -9.50 -3.04
N LYS A 129 -15.32 -8.55 -3.19
CA LYS A 129 -16.46 -8.43 -2.28
C LYS A 129 -17.41 -9.63 -2.34
N GLU A 130 -17.59 -10.23 -3.50
CA GLU A 130 -18.41 -11.44 -3.64
C GLU A 130 -17.83 -12.64 -2.88
N ASN A 131 -16.50 -12.69 -2.72
CA ASN A 131 -15.80 -13.74 -1.97
C ASN A 131 -14.56 -13.17 -1.23
N PRO A 132 -14.75 -12.52 -0.07
CA PRO A 132 -13.73 -11.71 0.60
C PRO A 132 -12.73 -12.56 1.39
N LYS A 133 -12.19 -13.61 0.78
CA LYS A 133 -11.16 -14.47 1.36
C LYS A 133 -9.79 -13.97 0.92
N MET A 134 -8.82 -13.94 1.83
CA MET A 134 -7.43 -13.59 1.53
C MET A 134 -6.86 -14.39 0.35
N ALA A 135 -7.22 -15.67 0.23
CA ALA A 135 -6.79 -16.52 -0.89
C ALA A 135 -7.28 -16.03 -2.28
N GLU A 136 -8.46 -15.38 -2.36
CA GLU A 136 -8.93 -14.80 -3.62
C GLU A 136 -8.20 -13.50 -3.94
N THR A 137 -7.95 -12.67 -2.92
CA THR A 137 -7.11 -11.49 -3.07
C THR A 137 -5.70 -11.89 -3.53
N GLU A 138 -5.09 -12.90 -2.91
CA GLU A 138 -3.77 -13.42 -3.28
C GLU A 138 -3.74 -13.90 -4.75
N LYS A 139 -4.77 -14.63 -5.20
CA LYS A 139 -4.89 -15.05 -6.61
C LYS A 139 -4.95 -13.85 -7.56
N LEU A 140 -5.74 -12.83 -7.23
CA LEU A 140 -5.82 -11.60 -8.03
C LEU A 140 -4.45 -10.92 -8.09
N ILE A 141 -3.78 -10.77 -6.96
CA ILE A 141 -2.44 -10.17 -6.87
C ILE A 141 -1.43 -10.96 -7.72
N LYS A 142 -1.41 -12.29 -7.64
CA LYS A 142 -0.54 -13.14 -8.46
C LYS A 142 -0.78 -12.89 -9.95
N LYS A 143 -2.05 -12.81 -10.36
CA LYS A 143 -2.42 -12.51 -11.76
C LYS A 143 -1.94 -11.12 -12.19
N LEU A 144 -2.10 -10.10 -11.35
CA LEU A 144 -1.59 -8.75 -11.65
C LEU A 144 -0.06 -8.73 -11.79
N LYS A 145 0.65 -9.48 -10.95
CA LYS A 145 2.13 -9.59 -10.99
C LYS A 145 2.66 -10.20 -12.29
N GLU A 146 1.85 -10.93 -13.07
CA GLU A 146 2.28 -11.52 -14.36
C GLU A 146 2.69 -10.45 -15.38
N GLN A 147 2.02 -9.30 -15.37
CA GLN A 147 2.29 -8.18 -16.28
C GLN A 147 2.80 -6.93 -15.57
N ASN A 148 2.59 -6.84 -14.25
CA ASN A 148 2.97 -5.73 -13.41
C ASN A 148 3.66 -6.26 -12.14
N ARG A 149 4.90 -6.75 -12.30
CA ARG A 149 5.69 -7.39 -11.22
C ARG A 149 5.83 -6.51 -9.98
N LEU A 150 5.98 -5.20 -10.18
CA LEU A 150 6.10 -4.23 -9.09
C LEU A 150 4.74 -3.74 -8.56
N LEU A 151 3.63 -4.17 -9.14
CA LEU A 151 2.27 -3.75 -8.77
C LEU A 151 2.13 -2.20 -8.72
N ILE A 152 2.71 -1.54 -9.72
CA ILE A 152 2.61 -0.10 -9.93
C ILE A 152 1.15 0.24 -10.21
N THR A 153 0.58 1.17 -9.45
CA THR A 153 -0.79 1.64 -9.65
C THR A 153 -0.82 2.61 -10.82
N ASP A 154 -1.55 2.22 -11.87
CA ASP A 154 -1.84 3.03 -13.06
C ASP A 154 -3.27 3.57 -12.97
N LEU A 155 -3.44 4.90 -12.95
CA LEU A 155 -4.76 5.53 -12.84
C LEU A 155 -5.59 5.37 -14.13
N GLY A 156 -4.95 5.08 -15.27
CA GLY A 156 -5.61 4.79 -16.54
C GLY A 156 -6.17 3.37 -16.66
N ARG A 157 -5.86 2.48 -15.70
CA ARG A 157 -6.32 1.08 -15.69
C ARG A 157 -7.84 0.97 -15.49
N LYS A 158 -8.45 -0.03 -16.13
CA LYS A 158 -9.88 -0.35 -16.15
C LYS A 158 -10.10 -1.82 -15.85
#